data_AF-A0A7J6HSH0-F1
#
_entry.id   AF-A0A7J6HSH0-F1
#
_cell.length_a   1.000
_cell.length_b   1.000
_cell.length_c   1.000
_cell.angle_alpha   90.00
_cell.angle_beta   90.00
_cell.angle_gamma   90.00
#
_symmetry.space_group_name_H-M   'P 1'
#
loop_
_entity.id
_entity.type
_entity.pdbx_description
1 polymer ?
#
loop_
_entity_poly.entity_id
_entity_poly.type
_entity_poly.pdbx_seq_one_letter_code
_entity_poly.pdbx_strand_id
1 'polypeptide(L)'
;MWEAFYYTYARWKCFSPRIDDTKSRKRDGEIYIRRWVCNKEGFQKEEFLNMPYKKKRPKEITGCGCQAALRILWLQKTNLWRCQEFVPFHNHDFVIPSQMQFTRANCEVPEAVAA
;
A
#
# COMPACT_ATOMS: atom_id res chain seq x y z
N MET A 1 -8.38 13.54 -2.60
CA MET A 1 -8.39 13.51 -4.09
C MET A 1 -7.40 12.46 -4.65
N TRP A 2 -6.10 12.53 -4.36
CA TRP A 2 -5.14 11.50 -4.83
C TRP A 2 -5.25 10.13 -4.17
N GLU A 3 -5.59 10.10 -2.88
CA GLU A 3 -5.80 8.85 -2.15
C GLU A 3 -6.95 8.05 -2.78
N ALA A 4 -8.13 8.65 -2.88
CA ALA A 4 -9.27 8.04 -3.56
C ALA A 4 -8.95 7.59 -5.00
N PHE A 5 -8.20 8.40 -5.76
CA PHE A 5 -7.73 8.02 -7.10
C PHE A 5 -6.91 6.73 -7.08
N TYR A 6 -5.90 6.63 -6.22
CA TYR A 6 -5.02 5.46 -6.19
C TYR A 6 -5.71 4.20 -5.65
N TYR A 7 -6.58 4.35 -4.64
CA TYR A 7 -7.40 3.24 -4.17
C TYR A 7 -8.39 2.75 -5.24
N THR A 8 -8.98 3.67 -6.02
CA THR A 8 -9.85 3.30 -7.16
C THR A 8 -9.05 2.61 -8.27
N TYR A 9 -7.87 3.14 -8.61
CA TYR A 9 -6.95 2.50 -9.55
C TYR A 9 -6.57 1.10 -9.09
N ALA A 10 -6.22 0.94 -7.81
CA ALA A 10 -5.85 -0.35 -7.25
C ALA A 10 -7.02 -1.33 -7.24
N ARG A 11 -8.24 -0.85 -6.98
CA ARG A 11 -9.47 -1.65 -7.08
C ARG A 11 -9.70 -2.13 -8.52
N TRP A 12 -9.55 -1.26 -9.50
CA TRP A 12 -9.68 -1.63 -10.91
C TRP A 12 -8.62 -2.62 -11.37
N LYS A 13 -7.36 -2.41 -10.94
CA LYS A 13 -6.25 -3.34 -11.18
C LYS A 13 -6.23 -4.56 -10.27
N CYS A 14 -7.20 -4.72 -9.38
CA CYS A 14 -7.32 -5.86 -8.47
C CYS A 14 -6.08 -6.11 -7.58
N PHE A 15 -5.52 -5.04 -6.99
CA PHE A 15 -4.52 -5.13 -5.93
C PHE A 15 -4.87 -4.24 -4.73
N SER A 16 -4.23 -4.51 -3.59
CA SER A 16 -4.39 -3.69 -2.38
C SER A 16 -3.19 -2.75 -2.24
N PRO A 17 -3.38 -1.41 -2.22
CA PRO A 17 -2.30 -0.48 -1.93
C PRO A 17 -2.08 -0.40 -0.41
N ARG A 18 -0.88 -0.01 0.01
CA ARG A 18 -0.53 0.40 1.38
C ARG A 18 0.24 1.71 1.35
N ILE A 19 0.15 2.51 2.41
CA ILE A 19 1.00 3.69 2.58
C ILE A 19 2.41 3.22 2.94
N ASP A 20 3.41 3.79 2.28
CA ASP A 20 4.82 3.47 2.49
C ASP A 20 5.61 4.63 3.08
N ASP A 21 5.45 5.83 2.51
CA ASP A 21 6.10 7.05 2.97
C ASP A 21 5.06 8.17 3.07
N THR A 22 5.10 8.93 4.17
CA THR A 22 4.33 10.16 4.35
C THR A 22 5.25 11.20 4.97
N LYS A 23 5.43 12.34 4.29
CA LYS A 23 6.19 13.45 4.86
C LYS A 23 5.28 14.65 5.07
N SER A 24 5.30 15.14 6.29
CA SER A 24 4.63 16.36 6.72
C SER A 24 5.63 17.47 7.02
N ARG A 25 5.18 18.71 6.92
CA ARG A 25 5.95 19.88 7.33
C ARG A 25 5.92 19.98 8.85
N LYS A 26 7.07 20.34 9.45
CA LYS A 26 7.20 20.42 10.92
C LYS A 26 6.35 21.51 11.56
N ARG A 27 6.06 22.61 10.85
CA ARG A 27 5.32 23.76 11.39
C ARG A 27 3.83 23.47 11.54
N ASP A 28 3.21 22.98 10.47
CA ASP A 28 1.75 22.94 10.37
C ASP A 28 1.21 21.50 10.27
N GLY A 29 2.09 20.48 10.26
CA GLY A 29 1.69 19.08 10.08
C GLY A 29 1.21 18.74 8.67
N GLU A 30 1.19 19.71 7.75
CA GLU A 30 0.67 19.56 6.41
C GLU A 30 1.50 18.56 5.59
N ILE A 31 0.82 17.56 5.03
CA ILE A 31 1.44 16.52 4.22
C ILE A 31 1.81 17.11 2.87
N TYR A 32 3.10 17.07 2.53
CA TYR A 32 3.59 17.52 1.22
C TYR A 32 4.06 16.35 0.35
N ILE A 33 4.26 15.16 0.93
CA ILE A 33 4.59 13.94 0.18
C ILE A 33 3.75 12.80 0.71
N ARG A 34 3.24 11.99 -0.21
CA ARG A 34 2.67 10.67 0.10
C ARG A 34 3.12 9.66 -0.95
N ARG A 35 3.51 8.47 -0.49
CA ARG A 35 3.83 7.32 -1.34
C ARG A 35 2.95 6.14 -0.96
N TRP A 36 2.31 5.55 -1.96
CA TRP A 36 1.62 4.28 -1.85
C TRP A 36 2.33 3.22 -2.67
N VAL A 37 2.29 1.99 -2.20
CA VAL A 37 2.91 0.81 -2.84
C VAL A 37 1.94 -0.36 -2.85
N CYS A 38 2.22 -1.38 -3.65
CA CYS A 38 1.49 -2.64 -3.55
C CYS A 38 1.70 -3.31 -2.19
N ASN A 39 0.69 -3.99 -1.66
CA ASN A 39 0.82 -4.79 -0.43
C ASN A 39 1.81 -5.96 -0.56
N LYS A 40 2.15 -6.38 -1.79
CA LYS A 40 3.18 -7.38 -2.07
C LYS A 40 4.58 -6.77 -2.33
N GLU A 41 4.77 -5.49 -2.02
CA GLU A 41 6.05 -4.80 -2.16
C GLU A 41 7.08 -5.28 -1.13
N GLY A 42 8.35 -5.29 -1.55
CA GLY A 42 9.48 -5.78 -0.77
C GLY A 42 9.51 -7.32 -0.65
N PHE A 43 10.61 -7.81 -0.07
CA PHE A 43 10.79 -9.20 0.28
C PHE A 43 10.77 -9.33 1.81
N GLN A 44 10.15 -10.40 2.32
CA GLN A 44 10.27 -10.71 3.74
C GLN A 44 11.72 -11.13 4.02
N LYS A 45 12.38 -10.49 4.98
CA LYS A 45 13.75 -10.87 5.39
C LYS A 45 13.77 -12.33 5.82
N GLU A 46 14.75 -13.09 5.33
CA GLU A 46 14.92 -14.53 5.60
C GLU A 46 15.02 -14.84 7.11
N GLU A 47 15.53 -13.89 7.90
CA GLU A 47 15.61 -13.94 9.36
C GLU A 47 14.24 -14.21 10.04
N PHE A 48 13.13 -13.86 9.39
CA PHE A 48 11.79 -14.13 9.92
C PHE A 48 11.27 -15.54 9.63
N LEU A 49 11.86 -16.25 8.66
CA LEU A 49 11.49 -17.61 8.24
C LEU A 49 12.18 -18.66 9.13
N ASN A 50 13.42 -18.42 9.53
CA ASN A 50 14.29 -19.40 10.19
C ASN A 50 14.50 -19.15 11.70
N MET A 51 13.53 -18.56 12.39
CA MET A 51 13.62 -18.33 13.85
C MET A 51 13.01 -19.51 14.62
N PRO A 52 13.83 -20.40 15.24
CA PRO A 52 13.36 -21.64 15.86
C PRO A 52 12.46 -21.42 17.10
N TYR A 53 12.42 -20.21 17.67
CA TYR A 53 11.74 -19.92 18.94
C TYR A 53 10.38 -19.21 18.80
N LYS A 54 9.77 -19.17 17.60
CA LYS A 54 8.46 -18.54 17.42
C LYS A 54 7.31 -19.46 17.87
N LYS A 55 6.53 -19.01 18.86
CA LYS A 55 5.27 -19.65 19.30
C LYS A 55 4.10 -19.50 18.31
N LYS A 56 4.22 -18.64 17.29
CA LYS A 56 3.18 -18.40 16.26
C LYS A 56 3.60 -19.04 14.93
N ARG A 57 2.64 -19.61 14.20
CA ARG A 57 2.86 -20.18 12.85
C ARG A 57 3.64 -19.18 11.97
N PRO A 58 4.63 -19.63 11.18
CA PRO A 58 5.30 -18.79 10.20
C PRO A 58 4.25 -18.11 9.31
N LYS A 59 4.31 -16.77 9.19
CA LYS A 59 3.47 -16.05 8.22
C LYS A 59 3.91 -16.44 6.81
N GLU A 60 2.96 -16.76 5.94
CA GLU A 60 3.22 -16.98 4.52
C GLU A 60 3.96 -15.78 3.91
N ILE A 61 4.95 -16.07 3.05
CA ILE A 61 5.73 -15.07 2.33
C ILE A 61 4.76 -14.23 1.50
N THR A 62 4.46 -13.02 1.97
CA THR A 62 3.42 -12.18 1.37
C THR A 62 4.00 -11.14 0.40
N GLY A 63 5.29 -10.83 0.51
CA GLY A 63 6.02 -9.91 -0.36
C GLY A 63 6.77 -10.65 -1.47
N CYS A 64 6.46 -10.35 -2.73
CA CYS A 64 7.15 -10.89 -3.92
C CYS A 64 8.09 -9.86 -4.55
N GLY A 65 8.43 -8.79 -3.82
CA GLY A 65 9.24 -7.69 -4.34
C GLY A 65 8.54 -6.81 -5.35
N CYS A 66 7.20 -6.71 -5.29
CA CYS A 66 6.44 -5.90 -6.23
C CYS A 66 6.84 -4.42 -6.14
N GLN A 67 7.17 -3.78 -7.26
CA GLN A 67 7.63 -2.38 -7.26
C GLN A 67 6.53 -1.38 -7.65
N ALA A 68 5.28 -1.83 -7.81
CA ALA A 68 4.17 -0.96 -8.14
C ALA A 68 3.97 0.10 -7.05
N ALA A 69 4.02 1.37 -7.46
CA ALA A 69 4.03 2.50 -6.56
C ALA A 69 3.45 3.77 -7.18
N LEU A 70 2.91 4.65 -6.35
CA LEU A 70 2.55 6.02 -6.68
C LEU A 70 3.13 6.95 -5.61
N ARG A 71 3.92 7.93 -6.01
CA ARG A 71 4.41 9.01 -5.16
C ARG A 71 3.91 10.34 -5.64
N ILE A 72 3.28 11.09 -4.75
CA ILE A 72 2.84 12.46 -5.01
C ILE A 72 3.64 13.45 -4.17
N LEU A 73 3.82 14.64 -4.73
CA LEU A 73 4.51 15.77 -4.12
C LEU A 73 3.65 17.02 -4.28
N TRP A 74 3.37 17.71 -3.18
CA TRP A 74 2.73 19.01 -3.20
C TRP A 74 3.76 20.13 -3.38
N LEU A 75 3.58 20.94 -4.41
CA LEU A 75 4.43 22.06 -4.77
C LEU A 75 3.83 23.36 -4.22
N GLN A 76 4.36 23.82 -3.09
CA GLN A 76 3.84 25.01 -2.40
C GLN A 76 3.85 26.27 -3.27
N LYS A 77 4.86 26.43 -4.16
CA LYS A 77 4.98 27.61 -5.02
C LYS A 77 3.82 27.76 -6.00
N THR A 78 3.30 26.65 -6.52
CA THR A 78 2.22 26.63 -7.50
C THR A 78 0.90 26.18 -6.90
N ASN A 79 0.90 25.74 -5.64
CA ASN A 79 -0.20 25.10 -4.94
C ASN A 79 -0.80 23.89 -5.71
N LEU A 80 0.05 23.16 -6.43
CA LEU A 80 -0.36 21.99 -7.22
C LEU A 80 0.27 20.71 -6.68
N TRP A 81 -0.47 19.61 -6.82
CA TRP A 81 0.06 18.27 -6.59
C TRP A 81 0.67 17.73 -7.88
N ARG A 82 1.88 17.21 -7.79
CA ARG A 82 2.62 16.56 -8.88
C ARG A 82 2.78 15.07 -8.58
N CYS A 83 2.51 14.24 -9.58
CA CYS A 83 2.96 12.85 -9.56
C CYS A 83 4.48 12.81 -9.78
N GLN A 84 5.21 12.32 -8.78
CA GLN A 84 6.67 12.22 -8.80
C GLN A 84 7.16 10.83 -9.24
N GLU A 85 6.45 9.78 -8.87
CA GLU A 85 6.74 8.39 -9.21
C GLU A 85 5.42 7.72 -9.54
N PHE A 86 5.34 7.01 -10.66
CA PHE A 86 4.22 6.13 -10.97
C PHE A 86 4.73 4.88 -11.68
N VAL A 87 4.67 3.76 -10.99
CA VAL A 87 5.05 2.44 -11.48
C VAL A 87 3.78 1.60 -11.54
N PRO A 88 3.17 1.42 -12.74
CA PRO A 88 1.91 0.70 -12.87
C PRO A 88 2.07 -0.83 -12.98
N PHE A 89 3.31 -1.31 -13.15
CA PHE A 89 3.59 -2.72 -13.42
C PHE A 89 3.72 -3.53 -12.14
N HIS A 90 3.15 -4.74 -12.16
CA HIS A 90 3.21 -5.71 -11.07
C HIS A 90 3.94 -6.96 -11.56
N ASN A 91 4.68 -7.61 -10.65
CA ASN A 91 5.42 -8.85 -10.92
C ASN A 91 4.70 -10.09 -10.37
N HIS A 92 3.41 -9.96 -10.09
CA HIS A 92 2.55 -11.01 -9.55
C HIS A 92 1.17 -10.90 -10.17
N ASP A 93 0.44 -12.00 -10.16
CA ASP A 93 -0.95 -12.00 -10.60
C ASP A 93 -1.82 -11.13 -9.70
N PHE A 94 -2.83 -10.53 -10.31
CA PHE A 94 -3.83 -9.76 -9.60
C PHE A 94 -4.80 -10.69 -8.87
N VAL A 95 -5.47 -10.15 -7.85
CA VAL A 95 -6.51 -10.90 -7.14
C VAL A 95 -7.68 -11.13 -8.09
N ILE A 96 -8.28 -12.32 -8.07
CA ILE A 96 -9.47 -12.59 -8.87
C ILE A 96 -10.57 -11.62 -8.43
N PRO A 97 -11.33 -10.98 -9.34
CA PRO A 97 -12.35 -10.00 -8.97
C PRO A 97 -13.34 -10.47 -7.90
N SER A 98 -13.71 -11.77 -7.92
CA SER A 98 -14.58 -12.39 -6.91
C SER A 98 -13.99 -12.42 -5.49
N GLN A 99 -12.66 -12.41 -5.38
CA GLN A 99 -11.90 -12.40 -4.13
C GLN A 99 -11.49 -10.98 -3.70
N MET A 100 -11.75 -9.97 -4.53
CA MET A 100 -11.32 -8.59 -4.29
C MET A 100 -11.95 -7.98 -3.02
N GLN A 101 -13.16 -8.42 -2.65
CA GLN A 101 -13.86 -8.04 -1.41
C GLN A 101 -13.13 -8.48 -0.12
N PHE A 102 -12.32 -9.55 -0.19
CA PHE A 102 -11.56 -10.07 0.96
C PHE A 102 -10.16 -9.45 1.08
N THR A 103 -9.82 -8.50 0.21
CA THR A 103 -8.55 -7.78 0.30
C THR A 103 -8.64 -6.67 1.34
N ARG A 104 -7.55 -6.41 2.05
CA ARG A 104 -7.48 -5.36 3.09
C ARG A 104 -7.95 -3.98 2.64
N ALA A 105 -7.79 -3.64 1.36
CA ALA A 105 -8.25 -2.36 0.81
C ALA A 105 -9.77 -2.26 0.65
N ASN A 106 -10.49 -3.38 0.63
CA ASN A 106 -11.95 -3.44 0.46
C ASN A 106 -12.69 -4.08 1.65
N CYS A 107 -11.97 -4.62 2.64
CA CYS A 107 -12.61 -5.09 3.88
C CYS A 107 -13.12 -3.88 4.68
N GLU A 108 -14.39 -3.54 4.48
CA GLU A 108 -15.17 -2.83 5.49
C GLU A 108 -15.40 -3.81 6.64
N VAL A 109 -14.78 -3.58 7.79
CA VAL A 109 -15.04 -4.38 8.98
C VAL A 109 -16.40 -3.91 9.50
N PRO A 110 -17.44 -4.75 9.54
CA PRO A 110 -18.70 -4.36 10.17
C PRO A 110 -18.40 -4.03 11.63
N GLU A 111 -18.86 -2.86 12.08
CA GLU A 111 -18.59 -2.28 13.40
C GLU A 111 -18.89 -3.25 14.57
N ALA A 112 -19.77 -4.23 14.33
CA ALA A 112 -20.17 -5.26 15.27
C ALA A 112 -19.08 -6.27 15.70
N VAL A 113 -17.88 -6.27 15.08
CA VAL A 113 -16.81 -7.25 15.38
C VAL A 113 -15.56 -6.60 15.98
N ALA A 114 -15.61 -5.31 16.32
CA ALA A 114 -14.48 -4.56 16.86
C ALA A 114 -14.47 -4.42 18.41
N ALA A 115 -15.37 -5.13 19.11
CA ALA A 115 -15.47 -5.13 20.58
C ALA A 115 -14.72 -6.31 21.22
#